data_AF-A0A2D5RXK9-F1
#
_entry.id   AF-A0A2D5RXK9-F1
#
_cell.length_a   1.000
_cell.length_b   1.000
_cell.length_c   1.000
_cell.angle_alpha   90.00
_cell.angle_beta   90.00
_cell.angle_gamma   90.00
#
_symmetry.space_group_name_H-M   'P 1'
#
loop_
_entity.id
_entity.type
_entity.pdbx_description
1 polymer ?
#
loop_
_entity_poly.entity_id
_entity_poly.type
_entity_poly.pdbx_seq_one_letter_code
_entity_poly.pdbx_strand_id
1 'polypeptide(L)'
;MDAYFTDIEIYKLQGFTKSISSSKNKNKCKNVTGFIDKKTKQLTLIAGEEPYWYTCNLNLNKTSGQLKNCSFSVNAEFLIQLPLYFSKSPVLSITQEKGLIKLGVTDHTIRTSKNHPQLPGFKSYKCTEGQKTHLKYLDEHQKIEGDPISKATFEMVIFLASKYDSFDFIEFDPVNKAIFIQINGHVSQVTLDENIKLTVPLILNELAVEDIKQMLDQNTDRCIHFLQRGNDLLLQGSDISITCPLAGIEEFRKKKRMLADVIIKGKIDFFALNMEVLNCKKFYKSINSGHLYISESLVSINNIGDDGDLNNEGENFTRPLTIFSIDKIEKAKEYVFRFTVKDFKDLKNLSIKRIEEIKEMFFQVTENQVGQLLLEIFKCSKSTVPLSVLSVERDDSRLKEVLALHKDYKPSQLDQPSDTDKNQHKPQGAQGELDV
;
A
#
# COMPACT_ATOMS: atom_id res chain seq x y z
N MET A 1 -18.26 -11.11 39.05
CA MET A 1 -19.08 -11.77 38.00
C MET A 1 -18.20 -11.85 36.79
N ASP A 2 -17.81 -13.03 36.35
CA ASP A 2 -16.72 -13.20 35.41
C ASP A 2 -17.24 -13.80 34.09
N ALA A 3 -16.81 -13.24 32.96
CA ALA A 3 -16.96 -13.88 31.65
C ALA A 3 -15.63 -14.47 31.19
N TYR A 4 -15.69 -15.63 30.54
CA TYR A 4 -14.53 -16.37 30.07
C TYR A 4 -14.59 -16.49 28.54
N PHE A 5 -13.43 -16.40 27.88
CA PHE A 5 -13.30 -16.57 26.43
C PHE A 5 -12.82 -17.97 26.05
N THR A 6 -13.19 -18.43 24.85
CA THR A 6 -12.69 -19.68 24.26
C THR A 6 -11.46 -19.42 23.39
N ASP A 7 -10.73 -20.46 22.99
CA ASP A 7 -9.56 -20.34 22.12
C ASP A 7 -9.86 -19.62 20.79
N ILE A 8 -11.06 -19.82 20.24
CA ILE A 8 -11.53 -19.13 19.02
C ILE A 8 -11.65 -17.62 19.27
N GLU A 9 -12.20 -17.22 20.42
CA GLU A 9 -12.38 -15.82 20.77
C GLU A 9 -11.02 -15.14 21.08
N ILE A 10 -10.08 -15.91 21.64
CA ILE A 10 -8.70 -15.44 21.83
C ILE A 10 -8.03 -15.21 20.48
N TYR A 11 -8.21 -16.12 19.51
CA TYR A 11 -7.69 -15.94 18.15
C TYR A 11 -8.23 -14.68 17.48
N LYS A 12 -9.55 -14.41 17.60
CA LYS A 12 -10.16 -13.16 17.12
C LYS A 12 -9.60 -11.92 17.82
N LEU A 13 -9.38 -11.98 19.13
CA LEU A 13 -8.75 -10.89 19.88
C LEU A 13 -7.29 -10.66 19.45
N GLN A 14 -6.53 -11.72 19.16
CA GLN A 14 -5.17 -11.63 18.60
C GLN A 14 -5.19 -10.96 17.22
N GLY A 15 -6.13 -11.35 16.37
CA GLY A 15 -6.37 -10.68 15.09
C GLY A 15 -6.63 -9.18 15.27
N PHE A 16 -7.57 -8.83 16.16
CA PHE A 16 -7.93 -7.44 16.43
C PHE A 16 -6.78 -6.60 17.00
N THR A 17 -6.04 -7.16 17.95
CA THR A 17 -4.88 -6.49 18.57
C THR A 17 -3.74 -6.27 17.58
N LYS A 18 -3.52 -7.20 16.64
CA LYS A 18 -2.56 -7.02 15.53
C LYS A 18 -2.98 -5.84 14.64
N SER A 19 -4.27 -5.69 14.36
CA SER A 19 -4.79 -4.62 13.51
C SER A 19 -4.63 -3.25 14.13
N ILE A 20 -4.96 -3.09 15.42
CA ILE A 20 -4.85 -1.81 16.12
C ILE A 20 -3.40 -1.45 16.48
N SER A 21 -2.49 -2.43 16.59
CA SER A 21 -1.06 -2.20 16.83
C SER A 21 -0.24 -1.93 15.55
N SER A 22 -0.84 -2.14 14.37
CA SER A 22 -0.19 -1.87 13.09
C SER A 22 0.28 -0.42 12.99
N SER A 23 1.37 -0.16 12.27
CA SER A 23 1.92 1.19 12.06
C SER A 23 0.89 2.17 11.47
N LYS A 24 -0.05 1.67 10.67
CA LYS A 24 -1.20 2.41 10.11
C LYS A 24 -2.14 2.95 11.20
N ASN A 25 -2.33 2.20 12.29
CA ASN A 25 -3.39 2.45 13.27
C ASN A 25 -2.89 2.85 14.66
N LYS A 26 -1.59 2.70 14.94
CA LYS A 26 -0.99 2.91 16.27
C LYS A 26 -1.32 4.26 16.92
N ASN A 27 -1.45 5.32 16.13
CA ASN A 27 -1.78 6.66 16.65
C ASN A 27 -3.29 6.93 16.79
N LYS A 28 -4.11 6.16 16.06
CA LYS A 28 -5.58 6.31 15.99
C LYS A 28 -6.30 5.48 17.05
N CYS A 29 -5.68 4.40 17.50
CA CYS A 29 -6.28 3.45 18.45
C CYS A 29 -5.69 3.60 19.86
N LYS A 30 -5.83 4.76 20.52
CA LYS A 30 -5.31 4.93 21.90
C LYS A 30 -6.13 4.18 22.95
N ASN A 31 -7.44 4.13 22.75
CA ASN A 31 -8.40 3.45 23.60
C ASN A 31 -9.30 2.54 22.77
N VAL A 32 -9.80 1.49 23.41
CA VAL A 32 -10.77 0.56 22.85
C VAL A 32 -12.01 0.58 23.73
N THR A 33 -13.18 0.71 23.13
CA THR A 33 -14.45 0.58 23.84
C THR A 33 -14.97 -0.84 23.70
N GLY A 34 -15.29 -1.48 24.83
CA GLY A 34 -16.02 -2.73 24.88
C GLY A 34 -17.49 -2.47 25.18
N PHE A 35 -18.38 -3.10 24.43
CA PHE A 35 -19.82 -3.09 24.66
C PHE A 35 -20.32 -4.52 24.88
N ILE A 36 -20.93 -4.77 26.04
CA ILE A 36 -21.48 -6.07 26.40
C ILE A 36 -22.98 -6.05 26.14
N ASP A 37 -23.45 -6.96 25.29
CA ASP A 37 -24.87 -7.26 25.14
C ASP A 37 -25.20 -8.60 25.81
N LYS A 38 -25.96 -8.53 26.90
CA LYS A 38 -26.44 -9.68 27.66
C LYS A 38 -27.37 -10.57 26.85
N LYS A 39 -28.20 -9.99 25.98
CA LYS A 39 -29.22 -10.74 25.22
C LYS A 39 -28.56 -11.67 24.21
N THR A 40 -27.60 -11.14 23.46
CA THR A 40 -26.83 -11.89 22.46
C THR A 40 -25.63 -12.61 23.06
N LYS A 41 -25.25 -12.30 24.32
CA LYS A 41 -24.05 -12.79 25.00
C LYS A 41 -22.78 -12.49 24.20
N GLN A 42 -22.67 -11.26 23.72
CA GLN A 42 -21.57 -10.80 22.89
C GLN A 42 -20.84 -9.64 23.56
N LEU A 43 -19.52 -9.61 23.43
CA LEU A 43 -18.70 -8.43 23.64
C LEU A 43 -18.27 -7.89 22.29
N THR A 44 -18.65 -6.67 21.96
CA THR A 44 -18.13 -5.95 20.80
C THR A 44 -17.02 -5.01 21.26
N LEU A 45 -15.82 -5.18 20.71
CA LEU A 45 -14.68 -4.27 20.85
C LEU A 45 -14.66 -3.31 19.68
N ILE A 46 -14.43 -2.02 19.94
CA ILE A 46 -14.41 -0.96 18.94
C ILE A 46 -13.15 -0.11 19.16
N ALA A 47 -12.40 0.12 18.08
CA ALA A 47 -11.22 0.96 18.05
C ALA A 47 -11.20 1.85 16.80
N GLY A 48 -10.41 2.92 16.87
CA GLY A 48 -10.20 3.85 15.76
C GLY A 48 -10.79 5.22 16.06
N GLU A 49 -10.89 6.02 15.01
CA GLU A 49 -11.48 7.36 15.01
C GLU A 49 -11.99 7.67 13.61
N GLU A 50 -13.04 8.47 13.49
CA GLU A 50 -13.60 8.85 12.19
C GLU A 50 -12.50 9.38 11.26
N PRO A 51 -12.44 8.94 9.99
CA PRO A 51 -13.36 8.02 9.28
C PRO A 51 -13.02 6.53 9.38
N TYR A 52 -12.02 6.13 10.18
CA TYR A 52 -11.51 4.77 10.23
C TYR A 52 -11.91 4.03 11.51
N TRP A 53 -12.69 2.97 11.38
CA TRP A 53 -13.19 2.20 12.52
C TRP A 53 -12.94 0.71 12.36
N TYR A 54 -12.71 0.04 13.48
CA TYR A 54 -12.49 -1.39 13.53
C TYR A 54 -13.28 -2.02 14.67
N THR A 55 -14.06 -3.05 14.37
CA THR A 55 -14.82 -3.79 15.37
C THR A 55 -14.45 -5.26 15.39
N CYS A 56 -14.51 -5.86 16.58
CA CYS A 56 -14.39 -7.30 16.77
C CYS A 56 -15.48 -7.76 17.73
N ASN A 57 -16.20 -8.79 17.33
CA ASN A 57 -17.27 -9.41 18.07
C ASN A 57 -16.77 -10.71 18.69
N LEU A 58 -16.86 -10.78 20.01
CA LEU A 58 -16.44 -11.93 20.79
C LEU A 58 -17.63 -12.57 21.49
N ASN A 59 -17.82 -13.88 21.31
CA ASN A 59 -18.87 -14.59 22.03
C ASN A 59 -18.47 -14.82 23.49
N LEU A 60 -19.37 -14.51 24.41
CA LEU A 60 -19.18 -14.76 25.83
C LEU A 60 -19.65 -16.19 26.16
N ASN A 61 -18.87 -16.93 26.95
CA ASN A 61 -19.21 -18.30 27.32
C ASN A 61 -20.61 -18.39 27.95
N LYS A 62 -21.34 -19.49 27.72
CA LYS A 62 -22.68 -19.76 28.25
C LYS A 62 -22.77 -19.66 29.78
N THR A 63 -21.68 -19.94 30.49
CA THR A 63 -21.56 -19.81 31.95
C THR A 63 -21.50 -18.35 32.45
N SER A 64 -21.29 -17.38 31.56
CA SER A 64 -21.17 -15.94 31.85
C SER A 64 -22.51 -15.24 32.13
N GLY A 65 -23.57 -15.98 32.47
CA GLY A 65 -24.98 -15.54 32.43
C GLY A 65 -25.40 -14.40 33.36
N GLN A 66 -24.48 -13.81 34.13
CA GLN A 66 -24.78 -12.75 35.11
C GLN A 66 -24.39 -11.34 34.65
N LEU A 67 -23.68 -11.17 33.53
CA LEU A 67 -23.29 -9.85 33.05
C LEU A 67 -24.50 -8.98 32.66
N LYS A 68 -24.45 -7.69 33.00
CA LYS A 68 -25.43 -6.68 32.58
C LYS A 68 -24.94 -6.00 31.31
N ASN A 69 -25.87 -5.43 30.54
CA ASN A 69 -25.50 -4.55 29.44
C ASN A 69 -24.68 -3.38 29.99
N CYS A 70 -23.50 -3.17 29.43
CA CYS A 70 -22.63 -2.08 29.82
C CYS A 70 -21.61 -1.77 28.73
N SER A 71 -21.07 -0.57 28.78
CA SER A 71 -19.93 -0.15 27.97
C SER A 71 -18.77 0.28 28.86
N PHE A 72 -17.56 0.02 28.42
CA PHE A 72 -16.34 0.42 29.11
C PHE A 72 -15.25 0.78 28.11
N SER A 73 -14.24 1.51 28.57
CA SER A 73 -13.04 1.82 27.79
C SER A 73 -11.80 1.27 28.47
N VAL A 74 -10.89 0.74 27.66
CA VAL A 74 -9.59 0.20 28.07
C VAL A 74 -8.51 0.82 27.19
N ASN A 75 -7.31 1.02 27.77
CA ASN A 75 -6.16 1.44 27.00
C ASN A 75 -5.78 0.36 25.96
N ALA A 76 -5.57 0.75 24.70
CA ALA A 76 -5.28 -0.21 23.65
C ALA A 76 -3.98 -0.99 23.88
N GLU A 77 -2.94 -0.36 24.45
CA GLU A 77 -1.67 -1.01 24.79
C GLU A 77 -1.88 -2.17 25.77
N PHE A 78 -2.83 -2.02 26.71
CA PHE A 78 -3.18 -3.12 27.60
C PHE A 78 -3.72 -4.31 26.83
N LEU A 79 -4.68 -4.11 25.91
CA LEU A 79 -5.23 -5.17 25.07
C LEU A 79 -4.19 -5.80 24.15
N ILE A 80 -3.33 -4.97 23.51
CA ILE A 80 -2.25 -5.42 22.61
C ILE A 80 -1.28 -6.35 23.33
N GLN A 81 -1.00 -6.09 24.61
CA GLN A 81 -0.11 -6.93 25.40
C GLN A 81 -0.77 -8.23 25.86
N LEU A 82 -2.11 -8.33 25.93
CA LEU A 82 -2.78 -9.52 26.46
C LEU A 82 -2.40 -10.82 25.72
N PRO A 83 -2.39 -10.87 24.38
CA PRO A 83 -1.87 -11.97 23.60
C PRO A 83 -0.51 -12.53 24.01
N LEU A 84 0.40 -11.67 24.50
CA LEU A 84 1.76 -12.09 24.86
C LEU A 84 1.80 -12.91 26.16
N TYR A 85 0.75 -12.85 26.98
CA TYR A 85 0.60 -13.64 28.20
C TYR A 85 -0.16 -14.95 27.96
N PHE A 86 -0.47 -15.28 26.70
CA PHE A 86 -1.31 -16.41 26.32
C PHE A 86 -0.46 -17.58 25.85
N SER A 87 0.16 -18.30 26.78
CA SER A 87 1.16 -19.31 26.41
C SER A 87 0.57 -20.68 26.07
N LYS A 88 -0.66 -21.03 26.49
CA LYS A 88 -1.41 -22.21 25.96
C LYS A 88 -2.95 -22.15 26.00
N SER A 89 -3.56 -21.59 27.05
CA SER A 89 -5.04 -21.47 27.18
C SER A 89 -5.39 -20.37 28.20
N PRO A 90 -5.26 -19.09 27.82
CA PRO A 90 -5.50 -18.00 28.74
C PRO A 90 -6.97 -17.83 29.06
N VAL A 91 -7.23 -17.39 30.28
CA VAL A 91 -8.56 -16.93 30.66
C VAL A 91 -8.54 -15.42 30.73
N LEU A 92 -9.15 -14.77 29.74
CA LEU A 92 -9.51 -13.36 29.85
C LEU A 92 -10.85 -13.27 30.59
N SER A 93 -10.83 -12.60 31.74
CA SER A 93 -11.97 -12.37 32.62
C SER A 93 -12.48 -10.94 32.54
N ILE A 94 -13.79 -10.78 32.53
CA ILE A 94 -14.45 -9.47 32.66
C ILE A 94 -15.23 -9.46 33.96
N THR A 95 -14.81 -8.61 34.91
CA THR A 95 -15.46 -8.51 36.21
C THR A 95 -16.19 -7.18 36.36
N GLN A 96 -17.49 -7.23 36.70
CA GLN A 96 -18.31 -6.06 37.00
C GLN A 96 -18.67 -6.02 38.49
N GLU A 97 -18.17 -5.02 39.22
CA GLU A 97 -18.39 -4.84 40.67
C GLU A 97 -18.73 -3.38 41.00
N LYS A 98 -19.90 -3.14 41.61
CA LYS A 98 -20.33 -1.79 42.07
C LYS A 98 -20.18 -0.68 41.00
N GLY A 99 -20.43 -1.01 39.73
CA GLY A 99 -20.31 -0.07 38.61
C GLY A 99 -18.90 0.06 38.03
N LEU A 100 -17.88 -0.58 38.62
CA LEU A 100 -16.53 -0.66 38.07
C LEU A 100 -16.40 -1.91 37.20
N ILE A 101 -15.74 -1.76 36.06
CA ILE A 101 -15.41 -2.85 35.15
C ILE A 101 -13.91 -3.08 35.20
N LYS A 102 -13.50 -4.34 35.37
CA LYS A 102 -12.10 -4.77 35.32
C LYS A 102 -11.94 -5.83 34.24
N LEU A 103 -10.92 -5.67 33.42
CA LEU A 103 -10.43 -6.72 32.52
C LEU A 103 -9.25 -7.40 33.17
N GLY A 104 -9.26 -8.71 33.27
CA GLY A 104 -8.21 -9.52 33.87
C GLY A 104 -7.72 -10.61 32.94
N VAL A 105 -6.43 -10.94 32.99
CA VAL A 105 -5.88 -12.14 32.35
C VAL A 105 -5.17 -12.95 33.40
N THR A 106 -5.50 -14.25 33.43
CA THR A 106 -4.83 -15.24 34.26
C THR A 106 -3.94 -16.12 33.38
N ASP A 107 -2.65 -16.13 33.69
CA ASP A 107 -1.65 -16.99 33.04
C ASP A 107 -1.51 -18.32 33.81
N HIS A 108 -2.04 -19.39 33.21
CA HIS A 108 -1.93 -20.77 33.73
C HIS A 108 -0.60 -21.46 33.33
N THR A 109 0.34 -20.66 32.83
CA THR A 109 1.77 -20.89 32.58
C THR A 109 2.51 -21.85 33.47
N ILE A 110 2.41 -21.46 34.74
CA ILE A 110 3.31 -21.89 35.76
C ILE A 110 2.84 -23.26 36.21
N ARG A 111 3.58 -24.29 35.80
CA ARG A 111 3.37 -25.65 36.30
C ARG A 111 3.64 -25.64 37.79
N THR A 112 2.58 -25.65 38.58
CA THR A 112 2.64 -25.92 40.01
C THR A 112 3.32 -27.27 40.22
N SER A 113 4.50 -27.29 40.85
CA SER A 113 5.04 -28.54 41.36
C SER A 113 4.25 -28.92 42.61
N LYS A 114 4.06 -30.22 42.89
CA LYS A 114 3.34 -30.67 44.10
C LYS A 114 3.95 -30.13 45.41
N ASN A 115 5.22 -29.75 45.37
CA ASN A 115 5.98 -29.30 46.54
C ASN A 115 6.05 -27.76 46.67
N HIS A 116 5.77 -27.03 45.59
CA HIS A 116 5.71 -25.56 45.57
C HIS A 116 4.56 -25.09 44.66
N PRO A 117 3.32 -25.02 45.19
CA PRO A 117 2.21 -24.44 44.45
C PRO A 117 2.50 -22.96 44.21
N GLN A 118 2.77 -22.59 42.97
CA GLN A 118 2.85 -21.20 42.54
C GLN A 118 1.48 -20.75 42.04
N LEU A 119 1.00 -19.61 42.52
CA LEU A 119 -0.24 -19.01 42.00
C LEU A 119 -0.02 -18.58 40.54
N PRO A 120 -1.04 -18.71 39.68
CA PRO A 120 -0.95 -18.20 38.31
C PRO A 120 -0.71 -16.70 38.31
N GLY A 121 0.04 -16.20 37.34
CA GLY A 121 0.23 -14.77 37.14
C GLY A 121 -1.10 -14.11 36.79
N PHE A 122 -1.41 -12.97 37.39
CA PHE A 122 -2.64 -12.22 37.12
C PHE A 122 -2.34 -10.77 36.78
N LYS A 123 -2.84 -10.30 35.65
CA LYS A 123 -2.75 -8.90 35.22
C LYS A 123 -4.16 -8.35 35.03
N SER A 124 -4.44 -7.16 35.55
CA SER A 124 -5.76 -6.54 35.39
C SER A 124 -5.70 -5.06 35.06
N TYR A 125 -6.77 -4.55 34.46
CA TYR A 125 -6.97 -3.15 34.12
C TYR A 125 -8.32 -2.67 34.63
N LYS A 126 -8.31 -1.56 35.37
CA LYS A 126 -9.53 -0.86 35.80
C LYS A 126 -10.02 0.00 34.64
N CYS A 127 -11.14 -0.39 34.04
CA CYS A 127 -11.70 0.28 32.88
C CYS A 127 -12.37 1.60 33.26
N THR A 128 -12.45 2.51 32.29
CA THR A 128 -13.21 3.77 32.37
C THR A 128 -14.53 3.64 31.61
N GLU A 129 -15.32 4.71 31.56
CA GLU A 129 -16.54 4.76 30.77
C GLU A 129 -16.24 4.61 29.26
N GLY A 130 -17.14 3.95 28.53
CA GLY A 130 -17.02 3.77 27.08
C GLY A 130 -16.99 5.11 26.33
N GLN A 131 -16.23 5.17 25.23
CA GLN A 131 -16.12 6.41 24.46
C GLN A 131 -17.40 6.68 23.69
N LYS A 132 -17.95 7.90 23.83
CA LYS A 132 -19.22 8.30 23.21
C LYS A 132 -19.21 8.17 21.68
N THR A 133 -18.07 8.47 21.04
CA THR A 133 -17.89 8.35 19.59
C THR A 133 -17.98 6.90 19.11
N HIS A 134 -17.37 5.96 19.83
CA HIS A 134 -17.47 4.53 19.53
C HIS A 134 -18.91 4.00 19.67
N LEU A 135 -19.60 4.40 20.73
CA LEU A 135 -20.97 3.97 20.98
C LEU A 135 -21.93 4.51 19.91
N LYS A 136 -21.76 5.79 19.53
CA LYS A 136 -22.51 6.38 18.42
C LYS A 136 -22.25 5.64 17.10
N TYR A 137 -20.99 5.34 16.78
CA TYR A 137 -20.64 4.57 15.60
C TYR A 137 -21.34 3.19 15.59
N LEU A 138 -21.32 2.47 16.71
CA LEU A 138 -21.97 1.17 16.83
C LEU A 138 -23.48 1.25 16.56
N ASP A 139 -24.15 2.22 17.18
CA ASP A 139 -25.59 2.42 17.04
C ASP A 139 -26.00 2.75 15.59
N GLU A 140 -25.17 3.52 14.89
CA GLU A 140 -25.40 3.94 13.50
C GLU A 140 -25.13 2.81 12.49
N HIS A 141 -24.13 1.96 12.73
CA HIS A 141 -23.62 1.02 11.72
C HIS A 141 -24.08 -0.44 11.91
N GLN A 142 -24.59 -0.83 13.09
CA GLN A 142 -25.13 -2.18 13.30
C GLN A 142 -26.38 -2.50 12.47
N LYS A 143 -27.11 -1.48 12.01
CA LYS A 143 -28.40 -1.65 11.31
C LYS A 143 -28.30 -1.47 9.80
N ILE A 144 -27.10 -1.20 9.29
CA ILE A 144 -26.93 -0.93 7.89
C ILE A 144 -26.75 -2.25 7.14
N GLU A 145 -27.64 -2.51 6.20
CA GLU A 145 -27.54 -3.64 5.27
C GLU A 145 -26.59 -3.26 4.12
N GLY A 146 -25.64 -4.15 3.83
CA GLY A 146 -24.73 -4.07 2.69
C GLY A 146 -24.95 -5.21 1.69
N ASP A 147 -24.30 -5.12 0.54
CA ASP A 147 -24.32 -6.15 -0.50
C ASP A 147 -23.46 -7.35 -0.08
N PRO A 148 -23.99 -8.59 -0.13
CA PRO A 148 -23.21 -9.77 0.21
C PRO A 148 -22.27 -10.14 -0.94
N ILE A 149 -21.01 -10.37 -0.61
CA ILE A 149 -19.97 -10.83 -1.55
C ILE A 149 -19.26 -12.04 -0.95
N SER A 150 -19.02 -13.06 -1.77
CA SER A 150 -18.35 -14.28 -1.32
C SER A 150 -16.87 -14.02 -1.03
N LYS A 151 -16.30 -14.76 -0.06
CA LYS A 151 -14.85 -14.70 0.20
C LYS A 151 -14.01 -14.96 -1.06
N ALA A 152 -14.39 -15.96 -1.86
CA ALA A 152 -13.69 -16.28 -3.11
C ALA A 152 -13.70 -15.12 -4.10
N THR A 153 -14.79 -14.34 -4.16
CA THR A 153 -14.85 -13.14 -5.00
C THR A 153 -13.90 -12.06 -4.47
N PHE A 154 -13.84 -11.83 -3.16
CA PHE A 154 -12.88 -10.89 -2.58
C PHE A 154 -11.42 -11.34 -2.77
N GLU A 155 -11.13 -12.63 -2.67
CA GLU A 155 -9.80 -13.18 -2.98
C GLU A 155 -9.39 -12.88 -4.42
N MET A 156 -10.33 -13.03 -5.38
CA MET A 156 -10.09 -12.70 -6.78
C MET A 156 -9.89 -11.19 -7.00
N VAL A 157 -10.70 -10.35 -6.34
CA VAL A 157 -10.56 -8.88 -6.34
C VAL A 157 -9.17 -8.48 -5.83
N ILE A 158 -8.72 -9.04 -4.71
CA ILE A 158 -7.39 -8.80 -4.15
C ILE A 158 -6.31 -9.29 -5.11
N PHE A 159 -6.47 -10.49 -5.68
CA PHE A 159 -5.50 -11.03 -6.63
C PHE A 159 -5.36 -10.10 -7.85
N LEU A 160 -6.46 -9.61 -8.42
CA LEU A 160 -6.41 -8.67 -9.54
C LEU A 160 -5.81 -7.33 -9.14
N ALA A 161 -6.17 -6.77 -7.98
CA ALA A 161 -5.55 -5.54 -7.46
C ALA A 161 -4.03 -5.72 -7.27
N SER A 162 -3.58 -6.89 -6.82
CA SER A 162 -2.16 -7.19 -6.61
C SER A 162 -1.31 -7.29 -7.88
N LYS A 163 -1.93 -7.32 -9.07
CA LYS A 163 -1.21 -7.27 -10.35
C LYS A 163 -0.65 -5.87 -10.64
N TYR A 164 -1.12 -4.86 -9.92
CA TYR A 164 -0.68 -3.48 -10.03
C TYR A 164 0.24 -3.16 -8.85
N ASP A 165 1.44 -2.66 -9.13
CA ASP A 165 2.46 -2.39 -8.10
C ASP A 165 2.06 -1.23 -7.16
N SER A 166 1.26 -0.28 -7.65
CA SER A 166 0.63 0.79 -6.88
C SER A 166 -0.57 1.40 -7.61
N PHE A 167 -1.54 1.96 -6.89
CA PHE A 167 -2.66 2.70 -7.47
C PHE A 167 -3.33 3.67 -6.48
N ASP A 168 -3.93 4.74 -6.99
CA ASP A 168 -4.77 5.66 -6.19
C ASP A 168 -6.11 4.98 -5.87
N PHE A 169 -6.78 4.49 -6.92
CA PHE A 169 -8.07 3.82 -6.87
C PHE A 169 -8.17 2.72 -7.91
N ILE A 170 -8.92 1.68 -7.58
CA ILE A 170 -9.37 0.64 -8.52
C ILE A 170 -10.87 0.43 -8.34
N GLU A 171 -11.61 0.48 -9.44
CA GLU A 171 -13.05 0.20 -9.48
C GLU A 171 -13.29 -1.06 -10.30
N PHE A 172 -14.01 -2.00 -9.71
CA PHE A 172 -14.54 -3.18 -10.38
C PHE A 172 -16.00 -2.90 -10.73
N ASP A 173 -16.28 -2.64 -12.01
CA ASP A 173 -17.60 -2.30 -12.51
C ASP A 173 -18.24 -3.51 -13.22
N PRO A 174 -19.18 -4.21 -12.56
CA PRO A 174 -19.86 -5.36 -13.16
C PRO A 174 -20.81 -4.98 -14.28
N VAL A 175 -21.32 -3.73 -14.32
CA VAL A 175 -22.30 -3.27 -15.31
C VAL A 175 -21.62 -3.07 -16.66
N ASN A 176 -20.51 -2.34 -16.67
CA ASN A 176 -19.73 -2.09 -17.88
C ASN A 176 -18.72 -3.20 -18.20
N LYS A 177 -18.66 -4.25 -17.36
CA LYS A 177 -17.65 -5.33 -17.42
C LYS A 177 -16.23 -4.78 -17.53
N ALA A 178 -15.94 -3.77 -16.72
CA ALA A 178 -14.70 -3.01 -16.78
C ALA A 178 -14.04 -2.92 -15.40
N ILE A 179 -12.71 -2.77 -15.41
CA ILE A 179 -11.94 -2.36 -14.24
C ILE A 179 -11.31 -1.01 -14.59
N PHE A 180 -11.59 0.02 -13.80
CA PHE A 180 -10.99 1.34 -13.91
C PHE A 180 -9.89 1.49 -12.88
N ILE A 181 -8.70 1.90 -13.30
CA ILE A 181 -7.52 1.97 -12.44
C ILE A 181 -6.95 3.37 -12.54
N GLN A 182 -6.91 4.09 -11.43
CA GLN A 182 -6.31 5.42 -11.34
C GLN A 182 -4.87 5.32 -10.80
N ILE A 183 -3.91 5.85 -11.55
CA ILE A 183 -2.51 5.97 -11.14
C ILE A 183 -2.05 7.40 -11.44
N ASN A 184 -1.49 8.09 -10.44
CA ASN A 184 -1.06 9.50 -10.54
C ASN A 184 -2.15 10.41 -11.14
N GLY A 185 -3.42 10.14 -10.80
CA GLY A 185 -4.54 10.90 -11.35
C GLY A 185 -5.03 10.49 -12.75
N HIS A 186 -4.31 9.62 -13.47
CA HIS A 186 -4.69 9.13 -14.79
C HIS A 186 -5.50 7.83 -14.70
N VAL A 187 -6.60 7.72 -15.47
CA VAL A 187 -7.51 6.57 -15.42
C VAL A 187 -7.33 5.66 -16.64
N SER A 188 -6.85 4.44 -16.39
CA SER A 188 -6.82 3.34 -17.34
C SER A 188 -8.07 2.46 -17.21
N GLN A 189 -8.40 1.73 -18.28
CA GLN A 189 -9.52 0.78 -18.29
C GLN A 189 -9.04 -0.56 -18.85
N VAL A 190 -9.39 -1.64 -18.14
CA VAL A 190 -9.22 -3.02 -18.61
C VAL A 190 -10.54 -3.79 -18.48
N THR A 191 -10.62 -4.96 -19.09
CA THR A 191 -11.83 -5.81 -19.03
C THR A 191 -11.92 -6.51 -17.68
N LEU A 192 -13.12 -6.54 -17.11
CA LEU A 192 -13.42 -7.34 -15.91
C LEU A 192 -13.59 -8.81 -16.29
N ASP A 193 -12.90 -9.68 -15.55
CA ASP A 193 -13.03 -11.13 -15.69
C ASP A 193 -14.44 -11.59 -15.32
N GLU A 194 -15.05 -12.47 -16.14
CA GLU A 194 -16.40 -13.00 -15.91
C GLU A 194 -16.53 -13.81 -14.61
N ASN A 195 -15.41 -14.26 -14.05
CA ASN A 195 -15.37 -14.98 -12.78
C ASN A 195 -15.61 -14.08 -11.56
N ILE A 196 -15.54 -12.75 -11.71
CA ILE A 196 -15.83 -11.80 -10.62
C ILE A 196 -17.34 -11.51 -10.58
N LYS A 197 -17.99 -12.04 -9.55
CA LYS A 197 -19.43 -11.89 -9.32
C LYS A 197 -19.70 -10.76 -8.32
N LEU A 198 -19.81 -9.54 -8.83
CA LEU A 198 -20.23 -8.36 -8.07
C LEU A 198 -21.64 -7.95 -8.50
N THR A 199 -22.49 -7.58 -7.53
CA THR A 199 -23.84 -7.05 -7.78
C THR A 199 -23.83 -5.56 -8.06
N VAL A 200 -22.89 -4.83 -7.45
CA VAL A 200 -22.71 -3.38 -7.59
C VAL A 200 -21.22 -3.05 -7.74
N PRO A 201 -20.87 -1.88 -8.30
CA PRO A 201 -19.48 -1.46 -8.39
C PRO A 201 -18.79 -1.40 -7.03
N LEU A 202 -17.54 -1.86 -6.99
CA LEU A 202 -16.69 -1.85 -5.81
C LEU A 202 -15.45 -1.01 -6.08
N ILE A 203 -15.25 0.07 -5.32
CA ILE A 203 -14.09 0.95 -5.47
C ILE A 203 -13.19 0.78 -4.24
N LEU A 204 -11.89 0.60 -4.49
CA LEU A 204 -10.89 0.36 -3.46
C LEU A 204 -9.71 1.30 -3.65
N ASN A 205 -9.10 1.75 -2.56
CA ASN A 205 -7.72 2.20 -2.54
C ASN A 205 -6.83 1.09 -1.93
N GLU A 206 -5.51 1.30 -1.90
CA GLU A 206 -4.57 0.32 -1.36
C GLU A 206 -4.87 -0.04 0.11
N LEU A 207 -5.31 0.94 0.92
CA LEU A 207 -5.65 0.70 2.32
C LEU A 207 -6.83 -0.26 2.46
N ALA A 208 -7.87 -0.09 1.64
CA ALA A 208 -9.04 -0.97 1.62
C ALA A 208 -8.67 -2.39 1.17
N VAL A 209 -7.73 -2.55 0.22
CA VAL A 209 -7.25 -3.88 -0.19
C VAL A 209 -6.59 -4.63 0.97
N GLU A 210 -5.75 -3.95 1.74
CA GLU A 210 -5.14 -4.55 2.94
C GLU A 210 -6.19 -4.88 4.03
N ASP A 211 -7.19 -4.02 4.20
CA ASP A 211 -8.26 -4.25 5.16
C ASP A 211 -9.14 -5.44 4.76
N ILE A 212 -9.42 -5.64 3.47
CA ILE A 212 -10.12 -6.84 2.97
C ILE A 212 -9.28 -8.10 3.21
N LYS A 213 -7.96 -8.08 2.94
CA LYS A 213 -7.07 -9.23 3.22
C LYS A 213 -7.16 -9.65 4.69
N GLN A 214 -7.04 -8.66 5.58
CA GLN A 214 -7.16 -8.88 7.01
C GLN A 214 -8.52 -9.45 7.39
N MET A 215 -9.59 -8.96 6.76
CA MET A 215 -10.94 -9.41 7.01
C MET A 215 -11.18 -10.85 6.55
N LEU A 216 -10.62 -11.25 5.41
CA LEU A 216 -10.69 -12.62 4.89
C LEU A 216 -10.01 -13.62 5.82
N ASP A 217 -8.87 -13.23 6.39
CA ASP A 217 -8.09 -14.06 7.32
C ASP A 217 -8.81 -14.27 8.67
N GLN A 218 -9.53 -13.25 9.15
CA GLN A 218 -10.02 -13.22 10.53
C GLN A 218 -11.52 -13.51 10.69
N ASN A 219 -12.35 -13.35 9.66
CA ASN A 219 -13.77 -13.72 9.72
C ASN A 219 -13.98 -15.20 9.44
N THR A 220 -14.99 -15.81 10.05
CA THR A 220 -15.40 -17.20 9.75
C THR A 220 -16.49 -17.30 8.68
N ASP A 221 -17.06 -16.17 8.27
CA ASP A 221 -18.18 -16.14 7.31
C ASP A 221 -17.82 -16.66 5.92
N ARG A 222 -18.82 -17.18 5.20
CA ARG A 222 -18.69 -17.50 3.77
C ARG A 222 -18.80 -16.27 2.88
N CYS A 223 -19.55 -15.27 3.34
CA CYS A 223 -19.79 -14.01 2.67
C CYS A 223 -19.53 -12.86 3.63
N ILE A 224 -18.95 -11.80 3.10
CA ILE A 224 -18.77 -10.52 3.78
C ILE A 224 -19.77 -9.56 3.14
N HIS A 225 -20.37 -8.67 3.92
CA HIS A 225 -21.22 -7.61 3.38
C HIS A 225 -20.37 -6.37 3.16
N PHE A 226 -20.58 -5.66 2.06
CA PHE A 226 -19.92 -4.38 1.85
C PHE A 226 -20.94 -3.30 1.52
N LEU A 227 -20.60 -2.07 1.85
CA LEU A 227 -21.39 -0.91 1.52
C LEU A 227 -20.49 0.28 1.31
N GLN A 228 -20.69 0.99 0.21
CA GLN A 228 -19.95 2.20 -0.11
C GLN A 228 -20.89 3.41 -0.02
N ARG A 229 -20.60 4.36 0.87
CA ARG A 229 -21.40 5.59 1.08
C ARG A 229 -20.50 6.80 1.16
N GLY A 230 -20.72 7.76 0.26
CA GLY A 230 -19.85 8.92 0.14
C GLY A 230 -18.40 8.47 -0.04
N ASN A 231 -17.54 8.90 0.88
CA ASN A 231 -16.12 8.58 0.89
C ASN A 231 -15.75 7.38 1.76
N ASP A 232 -16.71 6.57 2.22
CA ASP A 232 -16.44 5.46 3.13
C ASP A 232 -16.85 4.11 2.52
N LEU A 233 -16.02 3.10 2.77
CA LEU A 233 -16.31 1.69 2.52
C LEU A 233 -16.45 0.97 3.85
N LEU A 234 -17.66 0.52 4.13
CA LEU A 234 -17.97 -0.35 5.24
C LEU A 234 -17.89 -1.81 4.78
N LEU A 235 -17.08 -2.61 5.47
CA LEU A 235 -16.97 -4.05 5.31
C LEU A 235 -17.47 -4.71 6.60
N GLN A 236 -18.49 -5.57 6.51
CA GLN A 236 -19.15 -6.21 7.65
C GLN A 236 -19.11 -7.73 7.57
N GLY A 237 -18.50 -8.33 8.58
CA GLY A 237 -18.57 -9.76 8.89
C GLY A 237 -19.11 -9.95 10.30
N SER A 238 -19.45 -11.19 10.64
CA SER A 238 -19.98 -11.57 11.95
C SER A 238 -18.94 -11.41 13.06
N ASP A 239 -17.67 -11.69 12.76
CA ASP A 239 -16.58 -11.60 13.73
C ASP A 239 -15.94 -10.22 13.73
N ILE A 240 -15.73 -9.62 12.56
CA ILE A 240 -15.06 -8.33 12.40
C ILE A 240 -15.79 -7.45 11.41
N SER A 241 -15.82 -6.15 11.67
CA SER A 241 -16.19 -5.13 10.67
C SER A 241 -15.15 -4.01 10.62
N ILE A 242 -14.98 -3.42 9.43
CA ILE A 242 -13.99 -2.37 9.16
C ILE A 242 -14.67 -1.25 8.37
N THR A 243 -14.47 0.00 8.78
CA THR A 243 -14.81 1.17 7.96
C THR A 243 -13.51 1.78 7.43
N CYS A 244 -13.40 1.84 6.11
CA CYS A 244 -12.21 2.29 5.39
C CYS A 244 -12.50 3.62 4.68
N PRO A 245 -11.66 4.66 4.84
CA PRO A 245 -11.80 5.87 4.07
C PRO A 245 -11.29 5.71 2.64
N LEU A 246 -12.10 6.20 1.71
CA LEU A 246 -11.88 6.34 0.28
C LEU A 246 -11.90 7.83 -0.11
N ALA A 247 -11.17 8.66 0.65
CA ALA A 247 -11.07 10.10 0.37
C ALA A 247 -10.55 10.35 -1.07
N GLY A 248 -11.33 11.06 -1.89
CA GLY A 248 -11.01 11.31 -3.30
C GLY A 248 -11.86 10.52 -4.31
N ILE A 249 -12.80 9.69 -3.83
CA ILE A 249 -13.61 8.82 -4.69
C ILE A 249 -14.53 9.58 -5.65
N GLU A 250 -15.04 10.74 -5.24
CA GLU A 250 -15.93 11.56 -6.06
C GLU A 250 -15.16 12.24 -7.20
N GLU A 251 -13.92 12.68 -6.95
CA GLU A 251 -13.02 13.13 -8.00
C GLU A 251 -12.66 12.00 -8.96
N PHE A 252 -12.39 10.80 -8.45
CA PHE A 252 -12.10 9.63 -9.27
C PHE A 252 -13.28 9.28 -10.21
N ARG A 253 -14.52 9.21 -9.69
CA ARG A 253 -15.72 8.91 -10.49
C ARG A 253 -15.99 9.93 -11.60
N LYS A 254 -15.62 11.19 -11.39
CA LYS A 254 -15.77 12.25 -12.41
C LYS A 254 -14.75 12.12 -13.53
N LYS A 255 -13.59 11.49 -13.27
CA LYS A 255 -12.56 11.29 -14.29
C LYS A 255 -13.00 10.18 -15.23
N LYS A 256 -13.06 10.53 -16.52
CA LYS A 256 -13.24 9.54 -17.58
C LYS A 256 -11.88 9.18 -18.16
N ARG A 257 -11.78 7.99 -18.73
CA ARG A 257 -10.66 7.65 -19.62
C ARG A 257 -10.61 8.71 -20.73
N MET A 258 -9.46 9.37 -20.85
CA MET A 258 -9.21 10.26 -21.97
C MET A 258 -8.62 9.44 -23.11
N LEU A 259 -9.18 9.61 -24.31
CA LEU A 259 -8.53 9.09 -25.50
C LEU A 259 -7.27 9.93 -25.75
N ALA A 260 -6.18 9.26 -26.07
CA ALA A 260 -4.91 9.89 -26.34
C ALA A 260 -4.20 9.18 -27.50
N ASP A 261 -3.60 9.98 -28.37
CA ASP A 261 -2.81 9.51 -29.49
C ASP A 261 -1.35 9.34 -29.06
N VAL A 262 -0.73 8.25 -29.48
CA VAL A 262 0.67 7.97 -29.14
C VAL A 262 1.59 8.71 -30.10
N ILE A 263 2.40 9.63 -29.58
CA ILE A 263 3.37 10.41 -30.36
C ILE A 263 4.63 9.59 -30.61
N ILE A 264 5.19 9.02 -29.54
CA ILE A 264 6.42 8.23 -29.57
C ILE A 264 6.38 7.16 -28.49
N LYS A 265 6.96 6.00 -28.77
CA LYS A 265 7.08 4.91 -27.80
C LYS A 265 8.40 4.18 -27.97
N GLY A 266 8.83 3.45 -26.95
CA GLY A 266 10.06 2.71 -27.03
C GLY A 266 10.40 1.95 -25.76
N LYS A 267 11.63 1.46 -25.71
CA LYS A 267 12.19 0.71 -24.60
C LYS A 267 13.51 1.30 -24.17
N ILE A 268 13.62 1.62 -22.89
CA ILE A 268 14.81 2.24 -22.29
C ILE A 268 15.24 1.50 -21.02
N ASP A 269 16.47 1.76 -20.61
CA ASP A 269 16.97 1.42 -19.29
C ASP A 269 16.36 2.36 -18.24
N PHE A 270 15.27 1.90 -17.63
CA PHE A 270 14.56 2.65 -16.60
C PHE A 270 15.33 2.72 -15.29
N PHE A 271 16.20 1.75 -15.00
CA PHE A 271 17.09 1.83 -13.84
C PHE A 271 18.01 3.05 -13.98
N ALA A 272 18.62 3.22 -15.15
CA ALA A 272 19.45 4.38 -15.46
C ALA A 272 18.65 5.70 -15.40
N LEU A 273 17.43 5.73 -15.95
CA LEU A 273 16.53 6.89 -15.88
C LEU A 273 16.24 7.28 -14.41
N ASN A 274 15.80 6.31 -13.61
CA ASN A 274 15.42 6.54 -12.22
C ASN A 274 16.62 6.97 -11.36
N MET A 275 17.78 6.32 -11.53
CA MET A 275 19.01 6.71 -10.85
C MET A 275 19.43 8.13 -11.19
N GLU A 276 19.28 8.55 -12.44
CA GLU A 276 19.64 9.89 -12.85
C GLU A 276 18.69 10.93 -12.27
N VAL A 277 17.38 10.66 -12.24
CA VAL A 277 16.42 11.55 -11.58
C VAL A 277 16.70 11.66 -10.07
N LEU A 278 17.10 10.56 -9.43
CA LEU A 278 17.54 10.58 -8.03
C LEU A 278 18.81 11.42 -7.84
N ASN A 279 19.77 11.33 -8.77
CA ASN A 279 20.97 12.17 -8.76
C ASN A 279 20.62 13.64 -8.94
N CYS A 280 19.72 13.99 -9.88
CA CYS A 280 19.19 15.34 -10.07
C CYS A 280 18.72 15.92 -8.72
N LYS A 281 17.89 15.17 -7.99
CA LYS A 281 17.38 15.61 -6.69
C LYS A 281 18.44 15.72 -5.60
N LYS A 282 19.40 14.80 -5.58
CA LYS A 282 20.41 14.72 -4.51
C LYS A 282 21.46 15.81 -4.66
N PHE A 283 21.98 15.97 -5.87
CA PHE A 283 23.12 16.84 -6.16
C PHE A 283 22.68 18.23 -6.60
N TYR A 284 21.46 18.37 -7.14
CA TYR A 284 20.95 19.59 -7.73
C TYR A 284 19.60 19.98 -7.12
N LYS A 285 19.59 20.27 -5.82
CA LYS A 285 18.38 20.50 -5.00
C LYS A 285 17.48 21.65 -5.49
N SER A 286 18.02 22.55 -6.29
CA SER A 286 17.37 23.72 -6.89
C SER A 286 16.77 23.43 -8.27
N ILE A 287 17.06 22.27 -8.90
CA ILE A 287 16.44 21.91 -10.18
C ILE A 287 15.00 21.47 -9.94
N ASN A 288 14.05 22.27 -10.42
CA ASN A 288 12.63 21.96 -10.35
C ASN A 288 12.10 21.28 -11.63
N SER A 289 12.73 21.51 -12.78
CA SER A 289 12.38 20.85 -14.05
C SER A 289 13.60 20.27 -14.77
N GLY A 290 13.36 19.30 -15.64
CA GLY A 290 14.36 18.73 -16.54
C GLY A 290 13.78 18.48 -17.92
N HIS A 291 14.63 18.14 -18.87
CA HIS A 291 14.28 17.91 -20.27
C HIS A 291 14.59 16.48 -20.68
N LEU A 292 13.55 15.73 -21.06
CA LEU A 292 13.65 14.42 -21.69
C LEU A 292 13.75 14.61 -23.20
N TYR A 293 14.92 14.30 -23.76
CA TYR A 293 15.12 14.29 -25.20
C TYR A 293 14.97 12.89 -25.76
N ILE A 294 14.27 12.77 -26.89
CA ILE A 294 13.97 11.49 -27.53
C ILE A 294 14.17 11.63 -29.05
N SER A 295 15.09 10.83 -29.59
CA SER A 295 15.30 10.61 -31.02
C SER A 295 15.35 9.11 -31.35
N GLU A 296 15.57 8.76 -32.62
CA GLU A 296 15.70 7.35 -33.05
C GLU A 296 16.87 6.63 -32.40
N SER A 297 17.96 7.36 -32.13
CA SER A 297 19.24 6.79 -31.71
C SER A 297 19.69 7.25 -30.34
N LEU A 298 18.97 8.21 -29.72
CA LEU A 298 19.36 8.79 -28.45
C LEU A 298 18.13 9.15 -27.61
N VAL A 299 18.11 8.68 -26.37
CA VAL A 299 17.23 9.16 -25.31
C VAL A 299 18.13 9.70 -24.21
N SER A 300 17.81 10.86 -23.66
CA SER A 300 18.62 11.46 -22.60
C SER A 300 17.77 12.29 -21.63
N ILE A 301 18.21 12.32 -20.38
CA ILE A 301 17.79 13.34 -19.42
C ILE A 301 18.79 14.49 -19.50
N ASN A 302 18.29 15.71 -19.55
CA ASN A 302 19.08 16.91 -19.62
C ASN A 302 18.58 17.90 -18.57
N ASN A 303 19.49 18.71 -18.05
CA ASN A 303 19.15 19.96 -17.38
C ASN A 303 19.80 21.11 -18.13
N ILE A 304 19.02 22.16 -18.30
CA ILE A 304 19.43 23.41 -18.92
C ILE A 304 19.19 24.49 -17.86
N GLY A 305 20.27 25.01 -17.30
CA GLY A 305 20.32 25.85 -16.08
C GLY A 305 19.69 27.25 -16.17
N ASP A 306 18.66 27.43 -16.99
CA ASP A 306 18.00 28.72 -17.26
C ASP A 306 16.51 28.72 -16.85
N ASP A 307 16.08 27.82 -15.97
CA ASP A 307 14.69 27.73 -15.48
C ASP A 307 14.25 28.90 -14.56
N GLY A 308 14.96 30.03 -14.56
CA GLY A 308 14.59 31.25 -13.83
C GLY A 308 14.87 31.20 -12.33
N ASP A 309 15.63 30.21 -11.85
CA ASP A 309 16.14 30.17 -10.47
C ASP A 309 17.56 30.71 -10.44
N LEU A 310 17.74 31.91 -9.88
CA LEU A 310 19.03 32.62 -9.76
C LEU A 310 20.13 31.81 -9.04
N ASN A 311 19.79 30.69 -8.41
CA ASN A 311 20.73 29.79 -7.76
C ASN A 311 21.30 28.69 -8.68
N ASN A 312 20.83 28.60 -9.94
CA ASN A 312 21.16 27.53 -10.90
C ASN A 312 21.83 28.03 -12.19
N GLU A 313 22.15 29.33 -12.30
CA GLU A 313 22.80 29.88 -13.47
C GLU A 313 24.13 29.14 -13.76
N GLY A 314 24.14 28.32 -14.82
CA GLY A 314 25.35 27.71 -15.38
C GLY A 314 25.53 26.20 -15.20
N GLU A 315 24.67 25.48 -14.46
CA GLU A 315 24.80 24.02 -14.33
C GLU A 315 23.94 23.26 -15.35
N ASN A 316 24.56 22.97 -16.50
CA ASN A 316 23.97 22.10 -17.52
C ASN A 316 24.51 20.68 -17.40
N PHE A 317 23.66 19.68 -17.60
CA PHE A 317 24.11 18.30 -17.78
C PHE A 317 23.28 17.59 -18.84
N THR A 318 23.88 16.54 -19.39
CA THR A 318 23.22 15.57 -20.27
C THR A 318 23.61 14.18 -19.80
N ARG A 319 22.62 13.29 -19.68
CA ARG A 319 22.81 11.88 -19.41
C ARG A 319 22.10 11.04 -20.46
N PRO A 320 22.83 10.50 -21.46
CA PRO A 320 22.29 9.49 -22.36
C PRO A 320 21.82 8.25 -21.59
N LEU A 321 20.71 7.69 -22.03
CA LEU A 321 20.14 6.44 -21.54
C LEU A 321 20.36 5.34 -22.58
N THR A 322 20.52 4.10 -22.11
CA THR A 322 20.54 2.94 -23.00
C THR A 322 19.16 2.75 -23.64
N ILE A 323 19.15 2.62 -24.96
CA ILE A 323 17.95 2.39 -25.77
C ILE A 323 17.96 0.94 -26.26
N PHE A 324 16.85 0.26 -26.08
CA PHE A 324 16.64 -1.07 -26.64
C PHE A 324 15.84 -1.00 -27.95
N SER A 325 14.84 -0.11 -28.02
CA SER A 325 14.09 0.17 -29.25
C SER A 325 13.34 1.50 -29.17
N ILE A 326 13.07 2.13 -30.31
CA ILE A 326 12.17 3.29 -30.43
C ILE A 326 11.25 3.01 -31.61
N ASP A 327 9.95 2.98 -31.37
CA ASP A 327 8.94 2.86 -32.43
C ASP A 327 8.34 4.25 -32.66
N LYS A 328 8.53 4.79 -33.86
CA LYS A 328 7.92 6.06 -34.25
C LYS A 328 6.48 5.85 -34.73
N ILE A 329 5.63 6.79 -34.35
CA ILE A 329 4.26 6.89 -34.86
C ILE A 329 4.08 8.18 -35.66
N GLU A 330 4.77 9.27 -35.30
CA GLU A 330 4.81 10.52 -36.07
C GLU A 330 6.15 10.83 -36.78
N LYS A 331 6.07 11.72 -37.80
CA LYS A 331 7.16 12.08 -38.73
C LYS A 331 8.28 12.99 -38.16
N ALA A 332 8.20 13.47 -36.91
CA ALA A 332 9.26 14.32 -36.38
C ALA A 332 10.51 13.50 -35.99
N LYS A 333 11.69 14.08 -36.20
CA LYS A 333 12.97 13.37 -36.04
C LYS A 333 13.43 13.31 -34.57
N GLU A 334 13.07 14.31 -33.77
CA GLU A 334 13.61 14.58 -32.44
C GLU A 334 12.55 15.31 -31.61
N TYR A 335 12.42 14.98 -30.32
CA TYR A 335 11.50 15.61 -29.38
C TYR A 335 12.23 16.04 -28.11
N VAL A 336 11.81 17.17 -27.55
CA VAL A 336 12.23 17.61 -26.22
C VAL A 336 10.98 17.81 -25.37
N PHE A 337 10.91 17.08 -24.26
CA PHE A 337 9.82 17.17 -23.31
C PHE A 337 10.32 17.69 -21.97
N ARG A 338 9.77 18.81 -21.50
CA ARG A 338 10.00 19.31 -20.16
C ARG A 338 9.16 18.51 -19.16
N PHE A 339 9.74 18.17 -18.02
CA PHE A 339 9.06 17.51 -16.90
C PHE A 339 9.44 18.17 -15.58
N THR A 340 8.63 18.00 -14.55
CA THR A 340 8.93 18.49 -13.20
C THR A 340 9.61 17.38 -12.39
N VAL A 341 10.79 17.64 -11.81
CA VAL A 341 11.57 16.64 -11.04
C VAL A 341 10.79 16.13 -9.82
N LYS A 342 9.89 16.95 -9.27
CA LYS A 342 8.99 16.55 -8.18
C LYS A 342 8.05 15.42 -8.58
N ASP A 343 7.60 15.35 -9.84
CA ASP A 343 6.61 14.35 -10.28
C ASP A 343 7.23 12.96 -10.36
N PHE A 344 8.56 12.89 -10.55
CA PHE A 344 9.32 11.65 -10.41
C PHE A 344 9.47 11.18 -8.95
N LYS A 345 9.07 11.96 -7.93
CA LYS A 345 9.04 11.48 -6.54
C LYS A 345 8.06 10.32 -6.36
N ASP A 346 7.02 10.25 -7.18
CA ASP A 346 6.03 9.17 -7.12
C ASP A 346 6.58 7.86 -7.69
N LEU A 347 7.57 7.92 -8.58
CA LEU A 347 8.32 6.74 -9.04
C LEU A 347 9.15 6.09 -7.92
N LYS A 348 9.51 6.84 -6.88
CA LYS A 348 10.19 6.31 -5.68
C LYS A 348 9.31 5.32 -4.90
N ASN A 349 7.99 5.49 -4.99
CA ASN A 349 7.01 4.64 -4.31
C ASN A 349 6.63 3.41 -5.12
N LEU A 350 7.13 3.28 -6.35
CA LEU A 350 7.06 2.03 -7.08
C LEU A 350 7.82 0.99 -6.28
N SER A 351 7.06 0.18 -5.55
CA SER A 351 7.52 -0.94 -4.74
C SER A 351 8.01 -2.10 -5.60
N ILE A 352 8.72 -1.80 -6.69
CA ILE A 352 9.48 -2.79 -7.42
C ILE A 352 10.59 -3.20 -6.45
N LYS A 353 10.35 -4.31 -5.74
CA LYS A 353 11.27 -4.88 -4.75
C LYS A 353 12.68 -5.11 -5.28
N ARG A 354 12.88 -5.00 -6.60
CA ARG A 354 14.14 -5.11 -7.33
C ARG A 354 14.15 -4.25 -8.60
N ILE A 355 14.19 -2.90 -8.48
CA ILE A 355 14.41 -2.00 -9.65
C ILE A 355 15.69 -2.39 -10.40
N GLU A 356 16.69 -2.93 -9.68
CA GLU A 356 17.93 -3.51 -10.20
C GLU A 356 17.72 -4.66 -11.20
N GLU A 357 16.57 -5.34 -11.17
CA GLU A 357 16.25 -6.46 -12.08
C GLU A 357 15.50 -6.02 -13.35
N ILE A 358 14.94 -4.80 -13.39
CA ILE A 358 14.20 -4.31 -14.56
C ILE A 358 15.13 -3.44 -15.41
N LYS A 359 15.92 -4.11 -16.25
CA LYS A 359 16.81 -3.43 -17.21
C LYS A 359 16.07 -2.81 -18.39
N GLU A 360 14.87 -3.29 -18.72
CA GLU A 360 14.08 -2.84 -19.87
C GLU A 360 12.67 -2.49 -19.42
N MET A 361 12.27 -1.23 -19.57
CA MET A 361 10.86 -0.82 -19.48
C MET A 361 10.41 -0.19 -20.78
N PHE A 362 9.10 -0.32 -21.02
CA PHE A 362 8.45 0.32 -22.16
C PHE A 362 7.92 1.69 -21.74
N PHE A 363 8.11 2.70 -22.56
CA PHE A 363 7.54 4.02 -22.35
C PHE A 363 6.75 4.45 -23.59
N GLN A 364 5.79 5.33 -23.39
CA GLN A 364 5.18 6.09 -24.48
C GLN A 364 4.88 7.51 -24.04
N VAL A 365 4.93 8.45 -24.98
CA VAL A 365 4.39 9.79 -24.82
C VAL A 365 3.09 9.87 -25.60
N THR A 366 2.02 10.24 -24.93
CA THR A 366 0.69 10.40 -25.51
C THR A 366 0.22 11.84 -25.42
N GLU A 367 -0.58 12.27 -26.40
CA GLU A 367 -1.29 13.54 -26.40
C GLU A 367 -2.79 13.26 -26.31
N ASN A 368 -3.45 13.80 -25.30
CA ASN A 368 -4.89 13.65 -25.17
C ASN A 368 -5.66 14.69 -25.99
N GLN A 369 -6.98 14.54 -26.07
CA GLN A 369 -7.86 15.44 -26.84
C GLN A 369 -7.85 16.92 -26.39
N VAL A 370 -7.31 17.24 -25.21
CA VAL A 370 -7.16 18.63 -24.73
C VAL A 370 -5.74 19.17 -24.90
N GLY A 371 -4.87 18.43 -25.61
CA GLY A 371 -3.48 18.81 -25.88
C GLY A 371 -2.52 18.59 -24.71
N GLN A 372 -2.93 17.87 -23.67
CA GLN A 372 -2.04 17.52 -22.56
C GLN A 372 -1.17 16.33 -22.97
N LEU A 373 0.12 16.47 -22.74
CA LEU A 373 1.11 15.43 -22.99
C LEU A 373 1.43 14.64 -21.73
N LEU A 374 1.42 13.32 -21.85
CA LEU A 374 1.70 12.40 -20.74
C LEU A 374 2.82 11.44 -21.13
N LEU A 375 3.81 11.31 -20.25
CA LEU A 375 4.79 10.23 -20.30
C LEU A 375 4.28 9.06 -19.46
N GLU A 376 3.95 7.96 -20.12
CA GLU A 376 3.44 6.74 -19.51
C GLU A 376 4.53 5.67 -19.52
N ILE A 377 4.80 5.10 -18.34
CA ILE A 377 5.85 4.11 -18.12
C ILE A 377 5.18 2.77 -17.85
N PHE A 378 5.62 1.71 -18.52
CA PHE A 378 5.06 0.36 -18.41
C PHE A 378 6.13 -0.66 -18.09
N LYS A 379 5.76 -1.67 -17.30
CA LYS A 379 6.63 -2.81 -16.97
C LYS A 379 7.08 -3.57 -18.21
N CYS A 380 6.24 -3.69 -19.24
CA CYS A 380 6.58 -4.32 -20.51
C CYS A 380 5.64 -3.84 -21.63
N SER A 381 5.98 -4.13 -22.88
CA SER A 381 5.18 -3.73 -24.04
C SER A 381 3.81 -4.41 -24.16
N LYS A 382 3.53 -5.44 -23.35
CA LYS A 382 2.22 -6.13 -23.30
C LYS A 382 1.30 -5.56 -22.21
N SER A 383 1.82 -4.71 -21.33
CA SER A 383 1.04 -4.10 -20.25
C SER A 383 0.08 -3.07 -20.83
N THR A 384 -1.19 -3.12 -20.40
CA THR A 384 -2.22 -2.16 -20.82
C THR A 384 -2.44 -1.03 -19.82
N VAL A 385 -1.91 -1.17 -18.61
CA VAL A 385 -1.98 -0.19 -17.53
C VAL A 385 -0.55 0.28 -17.25
N PRO A 386 -0.30 1.60 -17.24
CA PRO A 386 1.02 2.13 -16.92
C PRO A 386 1.34 1.86 -15.45
N LEU A 387 2.60 1.63 -15.18
CA LEU A 387 3.18 1.61 -13.84
C LEU A 387 3.15 3.00 -13.21
N SER A 388 3.37 4.04 -14.01
CA SER A 388 3.28 5.43 -13.60
C SER A 388 3.04 6.34 -14.81
N VAL A 389 2.44 7.50 -14.54
CA VAL A 389 2.11 8.51 -15.55
C VAL A 389 2.60 9.87 -15.05
N LEU A 390 3.32 10.58 -15.91
CA LEU A 390 3.90 11.89 -15.61
C LEU A 390 3.40 12.91 -16.63
N SER A 391 3.02 14.10 -16.18
CA SER A 391 2.72 15.20 -17.10
C SER A 391 4.03 15.73 -17.67
N VAL A 392 4.06 15.94 -18.99
CA VAL A 392 5.19 16.55 -19.68
C VAL A 392 4.70 17.68 -20.57
N GLU A 393 5.60 18.57 -20.97
CA GLU A 393 5.32 19.68 -21.88
C GLU A 393 6.29 19.62 -23.05
N ARG A 394 5.83 19.93 -24.26
CA ARG A 394 6.72 20.01 -25.42
C ARG A 394 7.55 21.30 -25.34
N ASP A 395 8.87 21.19 -25.42
CA ASP A 395 9.80 22.32 -25.35
C ASP A 395 10.86 22.25 -26.46
N ASP A 396 10.39 22.30 -27.71
CA ASP A 396 11.24 22.28 -28.91
C ASP A 396 12.21 23.48 -28.95
N SER A 397 11.95 24.55 -28.18
CA SER A 397 12.80 25.74 -28.12
C SER A 397 14.21 25.42 -27.60
N ARG A 398 14.30 24.43 -26.71
CA ARG A 398 15.54 23.98 -26.07
C ARG A 398 16.32 22.93 -26.87
N LEU A 399 15.80 22.48 -28.01
CA LEU A 399 16.44 21.44 -28.83
C LEU A 399 17.88 21.77 -29.19
N LYS A 400 18.18 23.03 -29.57
CA LYS A 400 19.54 23.44 -29.94
C LYS A 400 20.52 23.30 -28.78
N GLU A 401 20.09 23.64 -27.57
CA GLU A 401 20.90 23.59 -26.35
C GLU A 401 21.15 22.13 -25.93
N VAL A 402 20.12 21.29 -25.97
CA VAL A 402 20.26 19.84 -25.75
C VAL A 402 21.26 19.22 -26.73
N LEU A 403 21.13 19.53 -28.02
CA LEU A 403 22.05 19.01 -29.04
C LEU A 403 23.48 19.54 -28.88
N ALA A 404 23.68 20.74 -28.34
CA ALA A 404 25.00 21.26 -28.00
C ALA A 404 25.61 20.48 -26.82
N LEU A 405 24.83 20.25 -25.76
CA LEU A 405 25.27 19.44 -24.62
C LEU A 405 25.70 18.03 -25.03
N HIS A 406 24.96 17.41 -25.96
CA HIS A 406 25.32 16.09 -26.49
C HIS A 406 26.64 16.09 -27.28
N LYS A 407 27.00 17.18 -27.96
CA LYS A 407 28.30 17.28 -28.65
C LYS A 407 29.46 17.42 -27.66
N ASP A 408 29.23 18.13 -26.56
CA ASP A 408 30.23 18.35 -25.52
C ASP A 408 30.39 17.13 -24.59
N TYR A 409 29.37 16.25 -24.55
CA TYR A 409 29.41 15.00 -23.82
C TYR A 409 30.47 14.05 -24.39
N LYS A 410 31.59 13.92 -23.65
CA LYS A 410 32.60 12.89 -23.87
C LYS A 410 32.34 11.77 -22.86
N PRO A 411 31.98 10.53 -23.29
CA PRO A 411 31.90 9.41 -22.37
C PRO A 411 33.28 9.27 -21.72
N SER A 412 33.37 9.50 -20.40
CA SER A 412 34.58 9.17 -19.67
C SER A 412 34.80 7.67 -19.80
N GLN A 413 36.01 7.28 -20.22
CA GLN A 413 36.46 5.89 -20.19
C GLN A 413 36.45 5.39 -18.74
N LEU A 414 35.31 4.87 -18.29
CA LEU A 414 35.19 4.06 -17.10
C LEU A 414 34.54 2.75 -17.55
N ASP A 415 35.27 1.67 -17.30
CA ASP A 415 35.03 0.28 -17.69
C ASP A 415 35.57 -0.14 -19.07
N GLN A 416 36.87 0.05 -19.30
CA GLN A 416 37.65 -1.04 -19.88
C GLN A 416 38.27 -1.84 -18.73
N PRO A 417 38.07 -3.17 -18.64
CA PRO A 417 38.80 -3.98 -17.68
C PRO A 417 40.28 -3.89 -18.05
N SER A 418 41.05 -3.19 -17.23
CA SER A 418 42.49 -3.12 -17.39
C SER A 418 43.07 -4.52 -17.27
N ASP A 419 43.76 -4.98 -18.31
CA ASP A 419 44.50 -6.24 -18.44
C ASP A 419 45.70 -6.36 -17.47
N THR A 420 45.62 -5.75 -16.28
CA THR A 420 46.69 -5.70 -15.28
C THR A 420 46.63 -6.81 -14.23
N ASP A 421 45.69 -7.76 -14.29
CA ASP A 421 45.67 -8.95 -13.43
C ASP A 421 46.45 -10.16 -14.00
N LYS A 422 47.41 -9.90 -14.88
CA LYS A 422 48.46 -10.88 -15.23
C LYS A 422 49.80 -10.42 -14.70
N ASN A 423 49.96 -10.35 -13.38
CA ASN A 423 51.24 -10.57 -12.68
C ASN A 423 51.11 -10.28 -11.19
N GLN A 424 50.43 -11.16 -10.43
CA GLN A 424 50.72 -11.32 -9.00
C GLN A 424 50.12 -12.62 -8.45
N HIS A 425 50.71 -13.76 -8.82
CA HIS A 425 50.87 -14.89 -7.90
C HIS A 425 52.01 -15.78 -8.38
N LYS A 426 53.22 -15.50 -7.88
CA LYS A 426 54.23 -16.54 -7.65
C LYS A 426 53.92 -17.17 -6.29
N PRO A 427 53.62 -18.47 -6.20
CA PRO A 427 53.76 -19.19 -4.95
C PRO A 427 55.24 -19.58 -4.80
N GLN A 428 55.93 -18.99 -3.83
CA GLN A 428 57.11 -19.61 -3.25
C GLN A 428 56.63 -20.73 -2.33
N GLY A 429 57.07 -21.95 -2.64
CA GLY A 429 56.60 -23.16 -1.99
C GLY A 429 57.17 -23.42 -0.61
N ALA A 430 56.61 -24.44 0.03
CA ALA A 430 57.31 -25.29 0.96
C ALA A 430 56.87 -26.74 0.70
N GLN A 431 57.88 -27.60 0.60
CA GLN A 431 57.84 -29.04 0.38
C GLN A 431 57.22 -29.81 1.56
N GLY A 432 56.85 -31.06 1.29
CA GLY A 432 56.52 -32.10 2.27
C GLY A 432 55.50 -33.04 1.65
N GLU A 433 55.90 -33.89 0.71
CA GLU A 433 56.35 -35.28 0.93
C GLU A 433 55.23 -36.27 0.58
N LEU A 434 55.65 -37.29 -0.15
CA LEU A 434 54.89 -38.47 -0.58
C LEU A 434 54.47 -39.31 0.63
N ASP A 435 53.27 -39.88 0.62
CA ASP A 435 53.07 -41.33 0.44
C ASP A 435 51.63 -41.77 0.81
N VAL A 436 51.16 -42.74 0.01
CA VAL A 436 49.95 -43.60 0.11
C VAL A 436 48.62 -43.03 -0.36
#